data_AF-A0A2N1VVU0-F1
#
_entry.id   AF-A0A2N1VVU0-F1
#
_cell.length_a   1.000
_cell.length_b   1.000
_cell.length_c   1.000
_cell.angle_alpha   90.00
_cell.angle_beta   90.00
_cell.angle_gamma   90.00
#
_symmetry.space_group_name_H-M   'P 1'
#
loop_
_entity.id
_entity.type
_entity.pdbx_description
1 polymer ?
#
loop_
_entity_poly.entity_id
_entity_poly.type
_entity_poly.pdbx_seq_one_letter_code
_entity_poly.pdbx_strand_id
1 'polypeptide(L)' 'MFGNLGATEIILIVLAILILFGAKRIPELAKGIGKGMKEFKKAVKEVEDDIKLDDEDKKK' A
#
# COMPACT_ATOMS: atom_id res chain seq x y z
N MET A 1 -0.13 -23.11 26.96
CA MET A 1 0.04 -23.96 25.76
C MET A 1 -0.33 -23.23 24.45
N PHE A 2 -0.20 -21.90 24.38
CA PHE A 2 -0.45 -21.09 23.16
C PHE A 2 0.56 -19.91 23.08
N GLY A 3 1.82 -20.20 23.39
CA GLY A 3 2.78 -19.16 23.78
C GLY A 3 3.52 -18.48 22.64
N ASN A 4 3.69 -19.11 21.49
CA ASN A 4 4.45 -18.52 20.39
C ASN A 4 3.85 -19.06 19.09
N LEU A 5 3.20 -18.21 18.29
CA LEU A 5 2.98 -18.52 16.88
C LEU A 5 4.38 -18.70 16.27
N GLY A 6 4.80 -19.94 16.14
CA GLY A 6 6.07 -20.28 15.54
C GLY A 6 6.02 -20.02 14.04
N ALA A 7 7.20 -20.07 13.41
CA ALA A 7 7.29 -19.98 11.96
C ALA A 7 6.38 -21.00 11.25
N THR A 8 6.16 -22.16 11.87
CA THR A 8 5.28 -23.22 11.36
C THR A 8 3.80 -22.82 11.34
N GLU A 9 3.25 -22.27 12.43
CA GLU A 9 1.85 -21.81 12.43
C GLU A 9 1.62 -20.68 11.42
N ILE A 10 2.58 -19.75 11.30
CA ILE A 10 2.49 -18.66 10.32
C ILE A 10 2.46 -19.22 8.89
N ILE A 11 3.31 -20.21 8.57
CA ILE A 11 3.32 -20.87 7.27
C ILE A 11 1.97 -21.55 6.98
N LEU A 12 1.37 -22.23 7.96
CA LEU A 12 0.07 -22.88 7.79
C LEU A 12 -1.05 -21.87 7.52
N ILE A 13 -1.06 -20.73 8.23
CA ILE A 13 -2.03 -19.65 8.01
C ILE A 13 -1.85 -19.06 6.61
N VAL A 14 -0.62 -18.76 6.21
CA VAL A 14 -0.33 -18.24 4.86
C VAL A 14 -0.77 -19.24 3.81
N LEU A 15 -0.49 -20.54 3.99
CA LEU A 15 -0.91 -21.58 3.06
C LEU A 15 -2.44 -21.67 2.94
N ALA A 16 -3.16 -21.61 4.06
CA ALA A 16 -4.62 -21.58 4.05
C ALA A 16 -5.18 -20.38 3.26
N ILE A 17 -4.62 -19.18 3.49
CA ILE A 17 -4.97 -17.96 2.74
C ILE A 17 -4.66 -18.13 1.24
N LEU A 18 -3.52 -18.71 0.90
CA LEU A 18 -3.13 -18.95 -0.50
C LEU A 18 -4.05 -19.95 -1.20
N ILE A 19 -4.61 -20.94 -0.50
CA ILE A 19 -5.59 -21.87 -1.07
C ILE A 19 -6.94 -21.16 -1.30
N LEU A 20 -7.41 -20.37 -0.34
CA LEU A 20 -8.69 -19.66 -0.43
C LEU A 20 -8.69 -18.56 -1.50
N PHE A 21 -7.64 -17.74 -1.53
CA PHE A 21 -7.56 -16.57 -2.41
C PHE A 21 -6.73 -16.83 -3.67
N GLY A 22 -5.88 -17.85 -3.67
CA GLY A 22 -4.93 -18.13 -4.74
C GLY A 22 -3.63 -17.33 -4.59
N ALA A 23 -2.49 -17.98 -4.85
CA ALA A 23 -1.17 -17.34 -4.74
C ALA A 23 -0.96 -16.14 -5.67
N LYS A 24 -1.76 -16.04 -6.74
CA LYS A 24 -1.70 -14.91 -7.69
C LYS A 24 -2.48 -13.67 -7.22
N ARG A 25 -3.48 -13.81 -6.34
CA ARG A 25 -4.32 -12.66 -5.94
C ARG A 25 -3.63 -11.70 -5.00
N ILE A 26 -2.79 -12.18 -4.09
CA ILE A 26 -2.01 -11.30 -3.20
C ILE A 26 -1.10 -10.33 -3.99
N PRO A 27 -0.24 -10.78 -4.92
CA PRO A 27 0.61 -9.86 -5.69
C PRO A 27 -0.20 -8.99 -6.66
N GLU A 28 -1.34 -9.46 -7.15
CA GLU A 28 -2.22 -8.69 -8.02
C GLU A 28 -2.89 -7.53 -7.25
N LEU A 29 -3.40 -7.79 -6.04
CA LEU A 29 -3.93 -6.78 -5.13
C LEU A 29 -2.83 -5.79 -4.71
N ALA A 30 -1.64 -6.28 -4.34
CA ALA A 30 -0.51 -5.42 -3.99
C ALA A 30 -0.10 -4.50 -5.15
N LYS A 31 -0.08 -5.00 -6.38
CA LYS A 31 0.18 -4.18 -7.58
C LYS A 31 -0.92 -3.13 -7.81
N GLY A 32 -2.18 -3.49 -7.60
CA GLY A 32 -3.31 -2.56 -7.71
C GLY A 32 -3.23 -1.43 -6.67
N ILE A 33 -3.05 -1.79 -5.40
CA ILE A 33 -2.89 -0.85 -4.28
C ILE A 33 -1.65 0.02 -4.49
N GLY A 34 -0.53 -0.57 -4.89
CA GLY A 34 0.72 0.17 -5.13
C GLY A 34 0.61 1.21 -6.24
N LYS A 35 -0.08 0.89 -7.33
CA LYS A 35 -0.39 1.86 -8.39
C LYS A 35 -1.31 2.97 -7.87
N GLY A 36 -2.39 2.61 -7.16
CA GLY A 36 -3.32 3.59 -6.59
C GLY A 36 -2.64 4.55 -5.62
N MET A 37 -1.82 4.04 -4.69
CA MET A 37 -1.05 4.86 -3.76
C MET A 37 -0.05 5.77 -4.47
N LYS A 38 0.58 5.30 -5.56
CA LYS A 38 1.53 6.10 -6.34
C LYS A 38 0.83 7.28 -7.02
N GLU A 39 -0.29 7.04 -7.70
CA GLU A 39 -1.06 8.10 -8.36
C GLU A 39 -1.66 9.06 -7.34
N PHE A 40 -2.17 8.55 -6.21
CA PHE A 40 -2.66 9.38 -5.11
C PHE A 40 -1.57 10.31 -4.56
N LYS A 41 -0.38 9.77 -4.29
CA LYS A 41 0.76 10.57 -3.81
C LYS A 41 1.20 11.63 -4.83
N LYS A 42 1.12 11.31 -6.12
CA LYS A 42 1.45 12.25 -7.19
C LYS A 42 0.45 13.41 -7.25
N ALA A 43 -0.85 13.11 -7.21
CA ALA A 43 -1.90 14.13 -7.23
C ALA A 43 -1.82 15.05 -6.00
N VAL A 44 -1.59 14.48 -4.81
CA VAL A 44 -1.38 15.28 -3.59
C VAL A 44 -0.19 16.22 -3.73
N LYS A 45 0.91 15.74 -4.32
CA LYS A 45 2.11 16.56 -4.52
C LYS A 45 1.89 17.70 -5.53
N GLU A 46 1.20 17.43 -6.64
CA GLU A 46 0.85 18.46 -7.62
C GLU A 46 0.00 19.57 -6.97
N VAL A 47 -0.97 19.20 -6.14
CA VAL A 47 -1.79 20.16 -5.37
C VAL A 47 -0.95 20.96 -4.37
N GLU A 48 -0.02 20.31 -3.64
CA GLU A 48 0.89 21.02 -2.73
C GLU A 48 1.80 22.01 -3.45
N ASP A 49 2.29 21.65 -4.64
CA ASP A 49 3.17 22.51 -5.44
C ASP A 49 2.39 23.70 -6.04
N ASP A 50 1.15 23.49 -6.50
CA ASP A 50 0.26 24.56 -6.97
C ASP A 50 -0.08 25.58 -5.85
N ILE A 51 -0.36 25.09 -4.64
CA ILE A 51 -0.65 25.96 -3.48
C ILE A 51 0.59 26.78 -3.09
N LYS A 52 1.79 26.19 -3.13
CA LYS A 52 3.04 26.90 -2.80
C LYS A 52 3.38 28.00 -3.80
N LEU A 53 3.11 27.79 -5.08
CA LEU A 53 3.35 28.81 -6.12
C LEU A 53 2.46 30.04 -5.92
N ASP A 54 1.20 29.85 -5.52
CA ASP A 54 0.24 30.94 -5.27
C ASP A 54 0.55 31.78 -4.01
N ASP A 55 1.36 31.24 -3.09
CA ASP A 55 1.85 31.93 -1.88
C ASP A 55 3.16 32.71 -2.11
N GLU A 56 4.01 32.30 -3.06
CA GLU A 56 5.25 33.02 -3.40
C GLU A 56 4.98 34.23 -4.31
N ASP A 57 3.98 34.17 -5.20
CA ASP A 57 3.59 35.29 -6.06
C ASP A 57 2.85 36.42 -5.30
N LYS A 58 2.25 36.14 -4.14
CA LYS A 58 1.61 37.17 -3.29
C LYS A 58 2.59 37.90 -2.35
N LYS A 59 3.86 37.48 -2.28
CA LYS A 59 4.90 38.11 -1.42
C LYS A 59 5.89 38.98 -2.19
N LYS A 60 5.81 39.05 -3.52
CA LYS A 60 6.52 40.04 -4.35
C LYS A 60 5.63 41.25 -4.63
#